data_AF-A0A444U955-F1
#
_entry.id   AF-A0A444U955-F1
#
_cell.length_a   1.000
_cell.length_b   1.000
_cell.length_c   1.000
_cell.angle_alpha   90.00
_cell.angle_beta   90.00
_cell.angle_gamma   90.00
#
_symmetry.space_group_name_H-M   'P 1'
#
loop_
_entity.id
_entity.type
_entity.pdbx_description
1 polymer ?
#
loop_
_entity_poly.entity_id
_entity_poly.type
_entity_poly.pdbx_seq_one_letter_code
_entity_poly.pdbx_strand_id
1 'polypeptide(L)' 'MRLTIMVARLFMWEEPEIQEGLRQLRAAGCKLKIMKPADFIYTWDTYVEPEGQTFTPWVDTQENYEYYEEKLSEILQ' A
#
# COMPACT_ATOMS: atom_id res chain seq x y z
N MET A 1 4.67 2.35 20.92
CA MET A 1 4.98 2.80 19.54
C MET A 1 3.82 2.38 18.63
N ARG A 2 3.40 3.19 17.65
CA ARG A 2 2.38 2.80 16.66
C ARG A 2 2.98 2.97 15.27
N LEU A 3 3.14 1.87 14.54
CA LEU A 3 3.65 1.89 13.16
C LEU A 3 2.48 1.80 12.18
N THR A 4 2.49 2.65 11.16
CA THR A 4 1.59 2.54 10.00
C THR A 4 2.45 2.34 8.77
N ILE A 5 2.16 1.29 8.01
CA ILE A 5 2.84 0.96 6.76
C ILE A 5 1.87 1.23 5.62
N MET A 6 2.24 2.18 4.76
CA MET A 6 1.52 2.49 3.52
C MET A 6 2.13 1.63 2.41
N VAL A 7 1.31 0.80 1.77
CA VAL A 7 1.76 -0.23 0.83
C VAL A 7 1.24 0.10 -0.57
N ALA A 8 2.15 0.26 -1.53
CA ALA A 8 1.77 0.52 -2.91
C ALA A 8 1.19 -0.73 -3.61
N ARG A 9 1.79 -1.90 -3.36
CA ARG A 9 1.43 -3.19 -3.96
C ARG A 9 1.75 -4.32 -2.99
N LEU A 10 0.97 -5.40 -3.02
CA LEU A 10 1.29 -6.65 -2.30
C LEU A 10 2.10 -7.56 -3.23
N PHE A 11 3.36 -7.80 -2.89
CA PHE A 11 4.25 -8.65 -3.68
C PHE A 11 4.16 -10.10 -3.22
N MET A 12 3.95 -11.04 -4.15
CA MET A 12 3.84 -12.49 -3.88
C MET A 12 2.79 -12.83 -2.81
N TRP A 13 1.67 -12.10 -2.79
CA TRP A 13 0.66 -12.22 -1.74
C TRP A 13 -0.07 -13.58 -1.76
N GLU A 14 -0.02 -14.29 -2.88
CA GLU A 14 -0.52 -15.65 -3.02
C GLU A 14 0.27 -16.65 -2.17
N GLU A 15 1.54 -16.36 -1.86
CA GLU A 15 2.41 -17.27 -1.11
C GLU A 15 2.00 -17.33 0.37
N PRO A 16 1.83 -18.54 0.95
CA PRO A 16 1.38 -18.70 2.34
C PRO A 16 2.26 -17.97 3.36
N GLU A 17 3.59 -17.96 3.18
CA GLU A 17 4.51 -17.25 4.08
C GLU A 17 4.30 -15.73 4.08
N ILE A 18 3.93 -15.14 2.93
CA ILE A 18 3.71 -13.69 2.82
C ILE A 18 2.44 -13.30 3.55
N GLN A 19 1.37 -14.09 3.38
CA GLN A 19 0.13 -13.87 4.11
C GLN A 19 0.33 -13.96 5.62
N GLU A 20 1.09 -14.96 6.07
CA GLU A 20 1.42 -15.14 7.48
C GLU A 20 2.24 -13.96 8.01
N GLY A 21 3.23 -13.47 7.25
CA GLY A 21 3.98 -12.26 7.60
C GLY A 21 3.09 -11.03 7.78
N LEU A 22 2.11 -10.81 6.89
CA LEU A 22 1.16 -9.70 7.00
C LEU A 22 0.27 -9.82 8.24
N ARG A 23 -0.20 -11.04 8.57
CA ARG A 23 -0.98 -11.30 9.80
C ARG A 23 -0.14 -11.04 11.05
N GLN A 24 1.13 -11.44 11.07
CA GLN A 24 2.03 -11.18 12.19
C GLN A 24 2.28 -9.68 12.40
N LEU A 25 2.46 -8.91 11.31
CA LEU A 25 2.57 -7.45 11.40
C LEU A 25 1.31 -6.83 12.04
N ARG A 26 0.12 -7.26 11.62
CA ARG A 26 -1.15 -6.82 12.22
C ARG A 26 -1.24 -7.21 13.69
N ALA A 27 -0.89 -8.45 14.04
CA ALA A 27 -0.90 -8.95 15.42
C ALA A 27 0.08 -8.19 16.33
N ALA A 28 1.21 -7.73 15.79
CA ALA A 28 2.17 -6.87 16.48
C ALA A 28 1.68 -5.41 16.64
N GLY A 29 0.48 -5.08 16.14
CA GLY A 29 -0.13 -3.76 16.26
C GLY A 29 0.24 -2.79 15.13
N CYS A 30 0.83 -3.26 14.03
CA CYS A 30 1.05 -2.43 12.84
C CYS A 30 -0.27 -2.18 12.11
N LYS A 31 -0.49 -0.95 11.65
CA LYS A 31 -1.57 -0.64 10.71
C LYS A 31 -1.03 -0.79 9.29
N LEU A 32 -1.62 -1.70 8.53
CA LEU A 32 -1.32 -1.88 7.11
C LEU A 32 -2.42 -1.18 6.30
N LYS A 33 -2.05 -0.39 5.30
CA LYS A 33 -3.00 0.31 4.41
C LYS A 33 -2.48 0.29 2.98
N ILE A 34 -3.34 0.00 2.01
CA ILE A 34 -2.98 0.19 0.61
C ILE A 34 -3.02 1.68 0.28
N MET A 35 -2.03 2.15 -0.47
CA MET A 35 -1.97 3.54 -0.93
C MET A 35 -3.07 3.81 -1.95
N LYS A 36 -3.93 4.79 -1.65
CA LYS A 36 -4.87 5.38 -2.59
C LYS A 36 -4.13 6.27 -3.59
N PRO A 37 -4.76 6.67 -4.72
CA PRO A 37 -4.17 7.64 -5.64
C PRO A 37 -3.67 8.92 -4.94
N ALA A 38 -4.43 9.43 -3.96
CA ALA A 38 -4.05 10.61 -3.19
C ALA A 38 -2.79 10.41 -2.33
N ASP A 39 -2.54 9.19 -1.85
CA ASP A 39 -1.34 8.88 -1.08
C ASP A 39 -0.09 8.93 -1.96
N PHE A 40 -0.20 8.51 -3.24
CA PHE A 40 0.91 8.66 -4.20
C PHE A 40 1.25 10.12 -4.49
N ILE A 41 0.24 10.98 -4.64
CA ILE A 41 0.44 12.42 -4.80
C ILE A 41 1.20 12.99 -3.59
N TYR A 42 0.73 12.68 -2.38
CA TYR A 42 1.39 13.14 -1.16
C TYR A 42 2.83 12.61 -1.04
N THR A 43 3.06 11.33 -1.34
CA THR A 43 4.40 10.73 -1.31
C THR A 43 5.32 11.38 -2.34
N TRP A 44 4.84 11.67 -3.55
CA TRP A 44 5.61 12.38 -4.57
C TRP A 44 6.01 13.77 -4.09
N ASP A 45 5.03 14.58 -3.66
CA ASP A 45 5.25 15.96 -3.22
C ASP A 45 6.18 16.06 -2.01
N THR A 46 6.25 15.02 -1.19
CA THR A 46 7.07 15.00 0.03
C THR A 46 8.49 14.48 -0.22
N TYR A 47 8.65 13.48 -1.11
CA TYR A 47 9.88 12.68 -1.17
C TYR A 47 10.56 12.64 -2.55
N VAL A 48 9.95 13.23 -3.59
CA VAL A 48 10.50 13.24 -4.94
C VAL A 48 10.81 14.67 -5.36
N GLU A 49 12.00 14.90 -5.89
CA GLU A 49 12.35 16.18 -6.51
C GLU A 49 11.56 16.31 -7.83
N PRO A 50 10.66 17.29 -7.97
CA PRO A 50 9.74 17.34 -9.09
C PRO A 50 10.42 17.68 -10.43
N GLU A 51 11.59 18.32 -10.44
CA GLU A 51 12.27 18.81 -11.66
C GLU A 51 11.32 19.57 -12.63
N GLY A 52 10.37 20.34 -12.08
CA GLY A 52 9.36 21.08 -12.83
C GLY A 52 8.15 20.24 -13.29
N GLN A 53 8.04 18.99 -12.85
CA GLN A 53 6.94 18.07 -13.15
C GLN A 53 5.95 17.97 -11.99
N THR A 54 4.75 17.49 -12.28
CA THR A 54 3.73 17.14 -11.29
C THR A 54 3.46 15.65 -11.34
N PHE A 55 3.09 15.06 -10.21
CA PHE A 55 2.70 13.66 -10.20
C PHE A 55 1.47 13.45 -11.09
N THR A 56 1.59 12.51 -12.02
CA THR A 56 0.47 12.05 -12.84
C THR A 56 0.17 10.60 -12.46
N PRO A 57 -0.99 10.31 -11.83
CA PRO A 57 -1.40 8.94 -11.59
C PRO A 57 -1.45 8.15 -12.89
N TRP A 58 -1.03 6.88 -12.88
CA TRP A 58 -1.21 6.00 -14.04
C TRP A 58 -2.69 5.59 -14.19
N VAL A 59 -3.07 5.12 -15.38
CA VAL A 59 -4.48 4.88 -15.74
C VAL A 59 -5.21 4.02 -14.70
N ASP A 60 -4.60 2.89 -14.32
CA ASP A 60 -5.24 1.91 -13.43
C ASP A 60 -4.93 2.13 -11.94
N THR A 61 -4.57 3.36 -11.52
CA THR A 61 -4.15 3.60 -10.12
C THR A 61 -5.27 3.33 -9.12
N GLN A 62 -6.52 3.64 -9.49
CA GLN A 62 -7.68 3.44 -8.63
C GLN A 62 -8.04 1.95 -8.54
N GLU A 63 -8.09 1.27 -9.68
CA GLU A 63 -8.36 -0.17 -9.79
C GLU A 63 -7.30 -0.98 -9.04
N ASN A 64 -6.01 -0.60 -9.14
CA ASN A 64 -4.94 -1.24 -8.38
C ASN A 64 -5.12 -1.07 -6.87
N TYR A 65 -5.50 0.12 -6.41
CA TYR A 65 -5.79 0.36 -5.00
C TYR A 65 -6.93 -0.56 -4.53
N GLU A 66 -8.03 -0.61 -5.27
CA GLU A 66 -9.20 -1.43 -4.92
C GLU A 66 -8.84 -2.93 -4.89
N TYR A 67 -8.13 -3.41 -5.90
CA TYR A 67 -7.66 -4.80 -5.98
C TYR A 67 -6.79 -5.18 -4.77
N TYR A 68 -5.76 -4.40 -4.47
CA TYR A 68 -4.87 -4.73 -3.35
C TYR A 68 -5.54 -4.51 -1.98
N GLU A 69 -6.46 -3.55 -1.85
CA GLU A 69 -7.19 -3.32 -0.60
C GLU A 69 -8.12 -4.51 -0.32
N GLU A 70 -8.81 -5.03 -1.34
CA GLU A 70 -9.59 -6.26 -1.24
C GLU A 70 -8.69 -7.44 -0.83
N LYS A 71 -7.55 -7.65 -1.49
CA LYS A 71 -6.61 -8.73 -1.13
C LYS A 71 -6.02 -8.60 0.26
N LEU A 72 -5.64 -7.39 0.68
CA LEU A 72 -5.16 -7.17 2.04
C LEU A 72 -6.26 -7.48 3.06
N SER A 73 -7.49 -7.06 2.79
CA SER A 73 -8.64 -7.34 3.65
C SER A 73 -8.92 -8.85 3.75
N GLU A 74 -8.89 -9.59 2.64
CA GLU A 74 -9.04 -11.07 2.63
C GLU A 74 -7.95 -11.76 3.45
N ILE A 75 -6.68 -11.39 3.26
CA ILE A 75 -5.53 -11.97 3.98
C ILE A 75 -5.62 -11.71 5.48
N LEU A 76 -6.07 -10.51 5.84
CA LEU A 76 -6.23 -10.04 7.20
C LEU A 76 -7.65 -10.29 7.75
N GLN A 77 -8.44 -11.24 7.23
CA GLN A 77 -9.57 -11.73 8.05
C GLN A 77 -9.05 -12.40 9.32
#